data_AF-A0A6P1PZ42-F1
#
_entry.id   AF-A0A6P1PZ42-F1
#
_cell.length_a   1.000
_cell.length_b   1.000
_cell.length_c   1.000
_cell.angle_alpha   90.00
_cell.angle_beta   90.00
_cell.angle_gamma   90.00
#
_symmetry.space_group_name_H-M   'P 1'
#
loop_
_entity.id
_entity.type
_entity.pdbx_description
1 polymer ?
#
loop_
_entity_poly.entity_id
_entity_poly.type
_entity_poly.pdbx_seq_one_letter_code
_entity_poly.pdbx_strand_id
1 'polypeptide(L)' 'MWLQIAEVENMTRRSAVELEMAMQSGRLLWRTSASGQIEIELSSVLSAFTGELAGAVATDSTSRRLEQQWEQIWRRRDAH' A
#
# COMPACT_ATOMS: atom_id res chain seq x y z
N MET A 1 -0.95 -3.50 9.85
CA MET A 1 -2.03 -4.17 9.07
C MET A 1 -1.43 -4.77 7.82
N TRP A 2 -1.96 -5.90 7.34
CA TRP A 2 -1.47 -6.60 6.14
C TRP A 2 -2.56 -6.60 5.06
N LEU A 3 -2.16 -6.37 3.81
CA LEU A 3 -3.02 -6.33 2.63
C LEU A 3 -2.54 -7.31 1.57
N GLN A 4 -3.44 -7.95 0.85
CA GLN A 4 -3.06 -8.79 -0.29
C GLN A 4 -2.45 -7.92 -1.39
N ILE A 5 -1.51 -8.51 -2.16
CA ILE A 5 -0.85 -7.79 -3.26
C ILE A 5 -1.85 -7.13 -4.23
N ALA A 6 -2.96 -7.81 -4.56
CA ALA A 6 -4.00 -7.26 -5.43
C ALA A 6 -4.71 -6.02 -4.84
N GLU A 7 -4.87 -5.95 -3.52
CA GLU A 7 -5.42 -4.76 -2.85
C GLU A 7 -4.44 -3.58 -2.95
N VAL A 8 -3.13 -3.86 -2.85
CA VAL A 8 -2.07 -2.86 -2.99
C VAL A 8 -1.93 -2.37 -4.43
N GLU A 9 -2.04 -3.25 -5.43
CA GLU A 9 -2.05 -2.86 -6.85
C GLU A 9 -3.20 -1.89 -7.15
N ASN A 10 -4.42 -2.25 -6.73
CA ASN A 10 -5.60 -1.40 -6.96
C ASN A 10 -5.47 -0.04 -6.26
N MET A 11 -4.92 -0.02 -5.05
CA MET A 11 -4.73 1.20 -4.27
C MET A 11 -3.67 2.12 -4.89
N THR A 12 -2.47 1.59 -5.15
CA THR A 12 -1.31 2.39 -5.56
C THR A 12 -1.28 2.64 -7.06
N ARG A 13 -2.12 1.95 -7.84
CA ARG A 13 -2.09 1.90 -9.31
C ARG A 13 -0.75 1.39 -9.86
N ARG A 14 0.03 0.69 -9.04
CA ARG A 14 1.29 0.04 -9.42
C ARG A 14 1.02 -1.36 -9.91
N SER A 15 1.82 -1.80 -10.87
CA SER A 15 1.82 -3.18 -11.35
C SER A 15 2.42 -4.13 -10.31
N ALA A 16 2.01 -5.40 -10.35
CA ALA A 16 2.63 -6.46 -9.56
C ALA A 16 4.16 -6.47 -9.67
N VAL A 17 4.71 -6.22 -10.87
CA VAL A 17 6.16 -6.17 -11.10
C VAL A 17 6.83 -5.03 -10.32
N GLU A 18 6.23 -3.84 -10.30
CA GLU A 18 6.75 -2.72 -9.48
C GLU A 18 6.70 -3.04 -7.99
N LEU A 19 5.63 -3.68 -7.53
CA LEU A 19 5.50 -4.10 -6.13
C LEU A 19 6.52 -5.19 -5.79
N GLU A 20 6.76 -6.16 -6.67
CA GLU A 20 7.78 -7.20 -6.50
C GLU A 20 9.19 -6.62 -6.41
N MET A 21 9.53 -5.65 -7.27
CA MET A 21 10.81 -4.95 -7.16
C MET A 21 10.94 -4.18 -5.83
N ALA A 22 9.86 -3.55 -5.36
CA ALA A 22 9.84 -2.85 -4.09
C ALA A 22 9.94 -3.81 -2.88
N MET A 23 9.39 -5.02 -3.00
CA MET A 23 9.58 -6.11 -2.03
C MET A 23 11.02 -6.64 -2.02
N GLN A 24 11.59 -6.89 -3.20
CA GLN A 24 12.97 -7.39 -3.34
C GLN A 24 14.03 -6.38 -2.87
N SER A 25 13.77 -5.09 -3.06
CA SER A 25 14.64 -4.00 -2.58
C SER A 25 14.49 -3.70 -1.08
N GLY A 26 13.57 -4.39 -0.38
CA GLY A 26 13.31 -4.16 1.05
C GLY A 26 12.53 -2.88 1.36
N ARG A 27 12.02 -2.18 0.35
CA ARG A 27 11.18 -0.99 0.52
C ARG A 27 9.77 -1.32 1.00
N LEU A 28 9.27 -2.49 0.62
CA LEU A 28 8.01 -3.03 1.12
C LEU A 28 8.29 -4.21 2.06
N LEU A 29 7.68 -4.16 3.24
CA LEU A 29 7.64 -5.30 4.13
C LEU A 29 6.53 -6.24 3.65
N TRP A 30 6.86 -7.50 3.43
CA TRP A 30 5.93 -8.49 2.91
C TRP A 30 6.06 -9.81 3.68
N ARG A 31 5.02 -10.63 3.60
CA ARG A 31 5.00 -11.98 4.17
C ARG A 31 4.08 -12.88 3.35
N THR A 32 4.21 -14.18 3.57
CA THR A 32 3.22 -15.15 3.09
C THR A 32 2.22 -15.43 4.21
N SER A 33 0.93 -15.31 3.93
CA SER A 33 -0.15 -15.65 4.85
C SER A 33 -0.23 -17.17 5.06
N ALA A 34 -1.01 -17.62 6.06
CA ALA A 34 -1.26 -19.04 6.30
C ALA A 34 -1.96 -19.74 5.11
N SER A 35 -2.65 -18.99 4.25
CA SER A 35 -3.27 -19.50 3.02
C SER A 35 -2.32 -19.51 1.80
N GLY A 36 -1.05 -19.13 1.97
CA GLY A 36 -0.07 -19.06 0.89
C GLY A 36 -0.14 -17.79 0.05
N GLN A 37 -0.95 -16.79 0.44
CA GLN A 37 -1.07 -15.54 -0.29
C GLN A 37 0.01 -14.54 0.14
N ILE A 38 0.50 -13.72 -0.79
CA ILE A 38 1.43 -12.64 -0.50
C ILE A 38 0.65 -11.47 0.11
N GLU A 39 1.09 -11.06 1.29
CA GLU A 39 0.59 -9.89 1.98
C GLU A 39 1.71 -8.87 2.15
N ILE A 40 1.36 -7.59 1.98
CA ILE A 40 2.26 -6.46 2.14
C ILE A 40 1.80 -5.62 3.33
N GLU A 41 2.76 -5.21 4.15
CA GLU A 41 2.53 -4.39 5.32
C GLU A 41 2.17 -2.97 4.91
N LEU A 42 1.06 -2.49 5.44
CA LEU A 42 0.44 -1.23 5.05
C LEU A 42 1.36 -0.02 5.16
N SER A 43 2.07 0.09 6.28
CA SER A 43 2.86 1.26 6.64
C SER A 43 4.06 1.40 5.71
N SER A 44 4.63 0.28 5.28
CA SER A 44 5.70 0.21 4.28
C SER A 44 5.20 0.65 2.90
N VAL A 45 3.96 0.30 2.51
CA VAL A 45 3.34 0.80 1.27
C VAL A 45 3.15 2.30 1.31
N LEU A 46 2.58 2.81 2.40
CA LEU A 46 2.44 4.25 2.59
C LEU A 46 3.80 4.92 2.54
N SER A 47 4.78 4.48 3.32
CA SER A 47 6.12 5.08 3.33
C SER A 47 6.79 5.06 1.95
N ALA A 48 6.75 3.91 1.26
CA ALA A 48 7.43 3.74 -0.02
C ALA A 48 6.83 4.59 -1.14
N PHE A 49 5.50 4.77 -1.17
CA PHE A 49 4.81 5.40 -2.30
C PHE A 49 4.21 6.77 -1.98
N THR A 50 4.07 7.17 -0.72
CA THR A 50 3.79 8.58 -0.36
C THR A 50 5.06 9.43 -0.41
N GLY A 51 6.23 8.86 -0.08
CA GLY A 51 7.52 9.57 -0.12
C GLY A 51 8.01 9.91 -1.54
N GLU A 52 7.74 9.06 -2.54
CA GLU A 52 8.10 9.33 -3.95
C GLU A 52 7.22 10.42 -4.61
N LEU A 53 6.03 10.68 -4.08
CA LEU A 53 5.17 11.77 -4.55
C LEU A 53 5.60 13.14 -4.00
N ALA A 54 6.43 13.20 -2.96
CA ALA A 54 6.90 14.44 -2.34
C ALA A 54 7.96 15.20 -3.16
N GLY A 55 8.58 14.56 -4.15
CA GLY A 55 9.50 15.22 -5.09
C GLY A 55 8.81 16.06 -6.17
N ALA A 56 7.49 15.92 -6.35
CA ALA A 56 6.72 16.57 -7.40
C ALA A 56 5.54 17.36 -6.81
N VAL A 57 5.81 18.56 -6.28
CA VAL A 57 4.96 19.78 -6.13
C VAL A 57 3.42 19.63 -6.32
N ALA A 58 2.78 18.64 -5.70
CA ALA A 58 1.33 18.39 -5.77
C ALA A 58 0.81 17.62 -4.54
N THR A 59 1.45 17.82 -3.39
CA THR A 59 1.51 16.84 -2.29
C THR A 59 0.35 16.81 -1.30
N ASP A 60 -0.68 17.64 -1.45
CA ASP A 60 -1.72 17.75 -0.42
C ASP A 60 -3.02 17.01 -0.76
N SER A 61 -3.34 16.82 -2.05
CA SER A 61 -4.61 16.18 -2.47
C SER A 61 -4.49 14.67 -2.63
N THR A 62 -3.39 14.16 -3.19
CA THR A 62 -3.18 12.73 -3.41
C THR A 62 -2.85 11.99 -2.12
N SER A 63 -2.03 12.59 -1.26
CA SER A 63 -1.71 12.07 0.09
C SER A 63 -2.98 12.00 0.94
N ARG A 64 -3.79 13.08 0.96
CA ARG A 64 -5.11 13.07 1.60
C ARG A 64 -6.06 12.04 0.98
N ARG A 65 -6.02 11.83 -0.34
CA ARG A 65 -6.87 10.83 -0.99
C ARG A 65 -6.50 9.42 -0.54
N LEU A 66 -5.20 9.11 -0.45
CA LEU A 66 -4.72 7.82 0.07
C LEU A 66 -5.10 7.65 1.55
N GLU A 67 -4.91 8.67 2.38
CA GLU A 67 -5.37 8.66 3.78
C GLU A 67 -6.89 8.50 3.92
N GLN A 68 -7.68 9.17 3.09
CA GLN A 68 -9.15 9.05 3.10
C GLN A 68 -9.63 7.68 2.64
N GLN A 69 -9.00 7.11 1.61
CA GLN A 69 -9.28 5.74 1.20
C GLN A 69 -8.90 4.77 2.33
N TRP A 70 -7.92 5.11 3.16
CA TRP A 70 -7.48 4.30 4.29
C TRP A 70 -8.48 4.31 5.43
N GLU A 71 -8.94 5.49 5.85
CA GLU A 71 -10.01 5.58 6.84
C GLU A 71 -11.25 4.80 6.41
N GLN A 72 -11.58 4.78 5.11
CA GLN A 72 -12.73 4.03 4.61
C GLN A 72 -12.53 2.52 4.68
N ILE A 73 -11.36 1.99 4.31
CA ILE A 73 -11.06 0.56 4.44
C ILE A 73 -11.06 0.17 5.92
N TRP A 74 -10.52 1.03 6.78
CA TRP A 74 -10.45 0.77 8.20
C TRP A 74 -11.84 0.72 8.85
N ARG A 75 -12.71 1.70 8.57
CA ARG A 75 -14.10 1.70 9.04
C ARG A 75 -14.91 0.50 8.55
N ARG A 76 -14.64 0.00 7.34
CA ARG A 76 -15.33 -1.20 6.81
C ARG A 76 -14.88 -2.49 7.49
N ARG A 77 -13.63 -2.56 7.93
CA ARG A 77 -13.09 -3.75 8.62
C ARG A 77 -13.54 -3.84 10.08
N ASP A 78 -13.75 -2.71 10.76
CA ASP A 78 -14.28 -2.66 12.13
C ASP A 78 -15.81 -2.87 12.19
N ALA A 79 -16.52 -2.67 11.08
CA ALA A 79 -17.98 -2.82 11.01
C ALA A 79 -18.45 -4.28 10.80
N HIS A 80 -17.53 -5.26 10.82
CA HIS A 80 -17.77 -6.69 10.60
C HIS A 80 -17.22 -7.51 11.76
#